data_AF-A0A328BPI8-F1
#
_entry.id   AF-A0A328BPI8-F1
#
_cell.length_a   1.000
_cell.length_b   1.000
_cell.length_c   1.000
_cell.angle_alpha   90.00
_cell.angle_beta   90.00
_cell.angle_gamma   90.00
#
_symmetry.space_group_name_H-M   'P 1'
#
loop_
_entity.id
_entity.type
_entity.pdbx_description
1 polymer ?
#
loop_
_entity_poly.entity_id
_entity_poly.type
_entity_poly.pdbx_seq_one_letter_code
_entity_poly.pdbx_strand_id
1 'polypeptide(L)'
;MRFPTRFLLGLCGLGSCAAPRALPPGSYLETRPNTVLFTSRELVVYPDGRIRYFLHTDDVSMGREGSGTYRLRPRRLELRLSGPPDTTQGRATSTPLPPTDRRLQFYVSTQPTSGQPEPLQGLTVLARNAAGAVVAAVPTDAGGYAELPLGPAAAPRTIEIAGQGWRRWRQPWPAGPTLFRVQLVPQPYQAYAPGTRKTFALLAMSPLRLVLRQGPDTLTLVRRP
;
A
#
# COMPACT_ATOMS: atom_id res chain seq x y z
N MET A 1 -60.89 -32.42 43.40
CA MET A 1 -59.43 -32.20 43.54
C MET A 1 -58.78 -32.33 42.17
N ARG A 2 -58.39 -31.23 41.53
CA ARG A 2 -57.65 -31.21 40.25
C ARG A 2 -56.59 -30.12 40.31
N PHE A 3 -55.34 -30.51 40.06
CA PHE A 3 -54.14 -29.66 40.04
C PHE A 3 -54.16 -28.69 38.85
N PRO A 4 -53.64 -27.45 38.98
CA PRO A 4 -53.21 -26.67 37.83
C PRO A 4 -51.71 -26.87 37.58
N THR A 5 -51.42 -27.51 36.44
CA THR A 5 -50.08 -27.69 35.86
C THR A 5 -49.59 -26.36 35.29
N ARG A 6 -48.37 -25.97 35.70
CA ARG A 6 -47.61 -24.82 35.19
C ARG A 6 -47.30 -25.01 33.70
N PHE A 7 -47.55 -23.98 32.88
CA PHE A 7 -46.89 -23.83 31.58
C PHE A 7 -46.06 -22.54 31.61
N LEU A 8 -44.76 -22.71 31.88
CA LEU A 8 -43.71 -21.77 31.52
C LEU A 8 -43.49 -21.91 30.00
N LEU A 9 -43.80 -20.87 29.24
CA LEU A 9 -43.33 -20.74 27.86
C LEU A 9 -42.20 -19.72 27.84
N GLY A 10 -41.00 -20.26 27.63
CA GLY A 10 -39.75 -19.53 27.67
C GLY A 10 -39.66 -18.49 26.56
N LEU A 11 -39.21 -17.29 26.95
CA LEU A 11 -38.59 -16.36 26.03
C LEU A 11 -37.34 -17.02 25.44
N CYS A 12 -37.43 -17.47 24.19
CA CYS A 12 -36.27 -17.71 23.37
C CYS A 12 -35.52 -16.37 23.22
N GLY A 13 -34.39 -16.25 23.93
CA GLY A 13 -33.44 -15.19 23.73
C GLY A 13 -32.95 -15.22 22.29
N LEU A 14 -33.35 -14.21 21.52
CA LEU A 14 -32.68 -13.88 20.26
C LEU A 14 -31.25 -13.50 20.63
N GLY A 15 -30.32 -14.43 20.37
CA GLY A 15 -28.90 -14.19 20.43
C GLY A 15 -28.58 -13.01 19.51
N SER A 16 -28.46 -11.83 20.10
CA SER A 16 -28.00 -10.63 19.43
C SER A 16 -26.58 -10.91 18.96
N CYS A 17 -26.41 -11.23 17.67
CA CYS A 17 -25.11 -11.15 17.00
C CYS A 17 -24.60 -9.73 17.18
N ALA A 18 -23.83 -9.50 18.23
CA ALA A 18 -23.22 -8.21 18.50
C ALA A 18 -22.29 -7.91 17.33
N ALA A 19 -22.70 -6.98 16.47
CA ALA A 19 -21.87 -6.54 15.36
C ALA A 19 -20.48 -6.15 15.91
N PRO A 20 -19.39 -6.53 15.25
CA PRO A 20 -18.03 -6.19 15.69
C PRO A 20 -17.94 -4.71 16.05
N ARG A 21 -17.53 -4.40 17.28
CA ARG A 21 -17.36 -3.01 17.74
C ARG A 21 -16.10 -2.35 17.15
N ALA A 22 -15.24 -3.15 16.53
CA ALA A 22 -13.99 -2.76 15.89
C ALA A 22 -13.85 -3.50 14.55
N LEU A 23 -13.09 -2.91 13.63
CA LEU A 23 -12.67 -3.57 12.40
C LEU A 23 -11.54 -4.56 12.71
N PRO A 24 -11.63 -5.82 12.28
CA PRO A 24 -10.50 -6.74 12.37
C PRO A 24 -9.26 -6.18 11.66
N PRO A 25 -8.04 -6.38 12.20
CA PRO A 25 -6.82 -5.99 11.51
C PRO A 25 -6.69 -6.66 10.14
N GLY A 26 -6.11 -5.96 9.17
CA GLY A 26 -5.88 -6.45 7.81
C GLY A 26 -6.10 -5.40 6.72
N SER A 27 -5.81 -5.78 5.49
CA SER A 27 -6.07 -4.98 4.28
C SER A 27 -7.46 -5.26 3.72
N TYR A 28 -8.24 -4.21 3.49
CA TYR A 28 -9.56 -4.27 2.86
C TYR A 28 -9.52 -3.55 1.52
N LEU A 29 -9.72 -4.28 0.42
CA LEU A 29 -9.63 -3.75 -0.95
C LEU A 29 -11.02 -3.61 -1.59
N GLU A 30 -11.23 -2.50 -2.29
CA GLU A 30 -12.41 -2.26 -3.11
C GLU A 30 -12.56 -3.30 -4.21
N THR A 31 -13.73 -3.95 -4.26
CA THR A 31 -14.13 -4.81 -5.37
C THR A 31 -15.27 -4.11 -6.13
N ARG A 32 -15.08 -3.87 -7.43
CA ARG A 32 -16.11 -3.37 -8.35
C ARG A 32 -16.37 -4.38 -9.45
N PRO A 33 -17.63 -4.74 -9.72
CA PRO A 33 -17.99 -5.41 -10.96
C PRO A 33 -17.98 -4.36 -12.08
N ASN A 34 -17.04 -4.45 -13.02
CA ASN A 34 -16.94 -3.66 -14.24
C ASN A 34 -16.72 -2.14 -14.08
N THR A 35 -15.50 -1.65 -14.31
CA THR A 35 -15.29 -0.29 -14.85
C THR A 35 -13.90 -0.15 -15.49
N VAL A 36 -13.88 0.44 -16.68
CA VAL A 36 -12.73 0.68 -17.58
C VAL A 36 -11.90 1.91 -17.13
N LEU A 37 -12.14 2.43 -15.93
CA LEU A 37 -11.44 3.59 -15.35
C LEU A 37 -11.15 3.28 -13.87
N PHE A 38 -9.95 2.81 -13.56
CA PHE A 38 -9.63 2.13 -12.30
C PHE A 38 -9.40 3.08 -11.13
N THR A 39 -10.48 3.60 -10.53
CA THR A 39 -10.41 4.13 -9.16
C THR A 39 -10.71 3.03 -8.15
N SER A 40 -9.74 2.66 -7.32
CA SER A 40 -9.91 1.68 -6.24
C SER A 40 -9.52 2.26 -4.87
N ARG A 41 -10.07 1.70 -3.79
CA ARG A 41 -9.76 2.09 -2.41
C ARG A 41 -9.18 0.92 -1.65
N GLU A 42 -8.18 1.19 -0.84
CA GLU A 42 -7.70 0.25 0.18
C GLU A 42 -7.79 0.89 1.56
N LEU A 43 -8.30 0.14 2.53
CA LEU A 43 -8.27 0.48 3.95
C LEU A 43 -7.45 -0.58 4.67
N VAL A 44 -6.32 -0.19 5.25
CA VAL A 44 -5.49 -1.06 6.08
C VAL A 44 -5.78 -0.74 7.53
N VAL A 45 -6.12 -1.76 8.33
CA VAL A 45 -6.39 -1.65 9.76
C VAL A 45 -5.27 -2.36 10.52
N TYR A 46 -4.59 -1.65 11.41
CA TYR A 46 -3.51 -2.19 12.22
C TYR A 46 -4.02 -2.77 13.56
N PRO A 47 -3.27 -3.67 14.21
CA PRO A 47 -3.65 -4.24 15.51
C PRO A 47 -3.90 -3.21 16.61
N ASP A 48 -3.26 -2.05 16.54
CA ASP A 48 -3.41 -0.94 17.48
C ASP A 48 -4.59 0.02 17.15
N GLY A 49 -5.41 -0.32 16.15
CA GLY A 49 -6.56 0.47 15.73
C GLY A 49 -6.23 1.68 14.85
N ARG A 50 -4.95 1.88 14.49
CA ARG A 50 -4.57 2.84 13.44
C ARG A 50 -5.01 2.33 12.07
N ILE A 51 -5.11 3.27 11.13
CA ILE A 51 -5.44 2.97 9.73
C ILE A 51 -4.49 3.65 8.75
N ARG A 52 -4.39 3.05 7.57
CA ARG A 52 -4.01 3.74 6.33
C ARG A 52 -5.16 3.64 5.33
N TYR A 53 -5.39 4.71 4.60
CA TYR A 53 -6.43 4.79 3.59
C TYR A 53 -5.84 5.27 2.28
N PHE A 54 -6.04 4.47 1.24
CA PHE A 54 -5.54 4.70 -0.11
C PHE A 54 -6.70 4.90 -1.09
N LEU A 55 -6.49 5.80 -2.05
CA LEU A 55 -7.29 5.98 -3.24
C LEU A 55 -6.36 5.86 -4.44
N HIS A 56 -6.49 4.77 -5.20
CA HIS A 56 -5.81 4.56 -6.48
C HIS A 56 -6.71 5.14 -7.58
N THR A 57 -6.12 5.78 -8.58
CA THR A 57 -6.89 6.43 -9.67
C THR A 57 -6.66 5.78 -11.04
N ASP A 58 -5.61 4.97 -11.16
CA ASP A 58 -5.31 4.10 -12.30
C ASP A 58 -4.30 3.01 -11.86
N ASP A 59 -3.89 2.13 -12.79
CA ASP A 59 -2.97 1.01 -12.53
C ASP A 59 -1.53 1.44 -12.19
N VAL A 60 -1.19 2.72 -12.40
CA VAL A 60 0.19 3.22 -12.37
C VAL A 60 0.40 4.34 -11.34
N SER A 61 -0.69 4.90 -10.80
CA SER A 61 -0.70 6.09 -9.97
C SER A 61 -1.52 5.87 -8.71
N MET A 62 -0.85 5.90 -7.55
CA MET A 62 -1.55 6.05 -6.29
C MET A 62 -2.03 7.49 -6.14
N GLY A 63 -3.35 7.72 -6.25
CA GLY A 63 -3.94 9.05 -6.18
C GLY A 63 -3.71 9.71 -4.82
N ARG A 64 -4.27 9.15 -3.74
CA ARG A 64 -4.19 9.75 -2.40
C ARG A 64 -3.94 8.75 -1.28
N GLU A 65 -3.15 9.16 -0.29
CA GLU A 65 -2.88 8.40 0.92
C GLU A 65 -3.04 9.25 2.18
N GLY A 66 -3.53 8.64 3.25
CA GLY A 66 -3.48 9.22 4.59
C GLY A 66 -3.45 8.16 5.68
N SER A 67 -2.90 8.53 6.83
CA SER A 67 -2.87 7.71 8.04
C SER A 67 -3.68 8.35 9.16
N GLY A 68 -4.24 7.53 10.06
CA GLY A 68 -5.01 8.05 11.18
C GLY A 68 -5.70 6.97 11.99
N THR A 69 -6.88 7.31 12.49
CA THR A 69 -7.71 6.40 13.29
C THR A 69 -9.11 6.28 12.69
N TYR A 70 -9.83 5.25 13.09
CA TYR A 70 -11.23 5.09 12.72
C TYR A 70 -12.14 5.08 13.95
N ARG A 71 -13.40 5.45 13.73
CA ARG A 71 -14.49 5.28 14.69
C ARG A 71 -15.63 4.55 14.02
N LEU A 72 -15.98 3.39 14.57
CA LEU A 72 -17.09 2.58 14.11
C LEU A 72 -18.31 2.79 15.02
N ARG A 73 -19.46 3.05 14.41
CA ARG A 73 -20.78 3.12 15.04
C ARG A 73 -21.74 2.20 14.27
N PRO A 74 -22.90 1.80 14.84
CA PRO A 74 -23.78 0.81 14.23
C PRO A 74 -24.18 1.06 12.76
N ARG A 75 -24.19 2.32 12.32
CA ARG A 75 -24.55 2.71 10.93
C ARG A 75 -23.52 3.63 10.27
N ARG A 76 -22.31 3.76 10.83
CA ARG A 76 -21.34 4.76 10.36
C ARG A 76 -19.90 4.34 10.62
N LEU A 77 -19.06 4.49 9.60
CA LEU A 77 -17.61 4.44 9.71
C LEU A 77 -17.05 5.84 9.47
N GLU A 78 -16.31 6.38 10.43
CA GLU A 78 -15.60 7.65 10.30
C GLU A 78 -14.09 7.39 10.33
N LEU A 79 -13.36 7.89 9.35
CA LEU A 79 -11.91 7.89 9.30
C LEU A 79 -11.42 9.30 9.62
N ARG A 80 -10.58 9.44 10.63
CA ARG A 80 -9.93 10.69 11.00
C ARG A 80 -8.46 10.60 10.64
N LEU A 81 -8.06 11.26 9.56
CA LEU A 81 -6.69 11.27 9.08
C LEU A 81 -5.92 12.35 9.85
N SER A 82 -4.91 11.94 10.60
CA SER A 82 -4.23 12.80 11.58
C SER A 82 -2.72 12.92 11.35
N GLY A 83 -2.16 12.15 10.41
CA GLY A 83 -0.74 12.21 10.07
C GLY A 83 -0.52 12.57 8.61
N PRO A 84 0.69 13.07 8.25
CA PRO A 84 1.15 13.00 6.87
C PRO A 84 1.09 11.55 6.35
N PRO A 85 1.10 11.34 5.02
CA PRO A 85 1.22 10.00 4.46
C PRO A 85 2.49 9.35 4.99
N ASP A 86 2.53 8.02 5.00
CA ASP A 86 3.69 7.27 5.45
C ASP A 86 4.96 7.83 4.76
N THR A 87 5.90 8.39 5.54
CA THR A 87 7.12 8.98 4.98
C THR A 87 8.18 7.94 4.69
N THR A 88 7.86 6.65 4.82
CA THR A 88 8.78 5.55 4.57
C THR A 88 9.46 5.75 3.21
N GLN A 89 10.78 5.67 3.24
CA GLN A 89 11.65 5.77 2.07
C GLN A 89 11.97 4.37 1.57
N GLY A 90 12.31 4.27 0.29
CA GLY A 90 12.89 3.04 -0.23
C GLY A 90 14.14 2.67 0.57
N ARG A 91 14.31 1.39 0.85
CA ARG A 91 15.48 0.85 1.56
C ARG A 91 16.32 0.08 0.56
N ALA A 92 17.63 0.06 0.79
CA ALA A 92 18.52 -0.77 0.00
C ALA A 92 19.54 -1.45 0.89
N THR A 93 19.88 -2.68 0.55
CA THR A 93 21.11 -3.34 0.99
C THR A 93 22.04 -3.50 -0.20
N SER A 94 23.34 -3.44 0.06
CA SER A 94 24.36 -3.52 -0.97
C SER A 94 25.39 -4.58 -0.62
N THR A 95 25.81 -5.36 -1.61
CA THR A 95 26.87 -6.34 -1.49
C THR A 95 27.92 -6.09 -2.57
N PRO A 96 29.20 -5.90 -2.21
CA PRO A 96 30.27 -5.79 -3.20
C PRO A 96 30.33 -7.04 -4.07
N LEU A 97 30.59 -6.85 -5.37
CA LEU A 97 30.81 -7.93 -6.33
C LEU A 97 32.32 -8.06 -6.62
N PRO A 98 32.77 -9.21 -7.16
CA PRO A 98 34.16 -9.38 -7.57
C PRO A 98 34.62 -8.23 -8.50
N PRO A 99 35.87 -7.75 -8.38
CA PRO A 99 36.38 -6.66 -9.22
C PRO A 99 36.38 -6.95 -10.73
N THR A 100 36.28 -8.23 -11.10
CA THR A 100 36.15 -8.70 -12.49
C THR A 100 34.78 -8.37 -13.08
N ASP A 101 33.75 -8.20 -12.25
CA ASP A 101 32.46 -7.70 -12.69
C ASP A 101 32.62 -6.22 -13.07
N ARG A 102 32.17 -5.86 -14.28
CA ARG A 102 32.22 -4.46 -14.77
C ARG A 102 30.85 -3.79 -14.71
N ARG A 103 29.93 -4.35 -13.93
CA ARG A 103 28.54 -3.91 -13.84
C ARG A 103 28.14 -3.66 -12.39
N LEU A 104 27.13 -2.82 -12.25
CA LEU A 104 26.28 -2.72 -11.08
C LEU A 104 25.02 -3.52 -11.36
N GLN A 105 24.65 -4.37 -10.42
CA GLN A 105 23.46 -5.22 -10.52
C GLN A 105 22.40 -4.71 -9.56
N PHE A 106 21.14 -4.77 -9.97
CA PHE A 106 20.01 -4.32 -9.17
C PHE A 106 18.96 -5.41 -9.14
N TYR A 107 18.40 -5.64 -7.96
CA TYR A 107 17.12 -6.32 -7.77
C TYR A 107 16.18 -5.34 -7.08
N VAL A 108 15.12 -4.93 -7.78
CA VAL A 108 14.17 -3.92 -7.33
C VAL A 108 12.83 -4.58 -7.04
N SER A 109 12.34 -4.34 -5.83
CA SER A 109 11.10 -4.94 -5.32
C SER A 109 10.30 -3.93 -4.51
N THR A 110 9.05 -4.28 -4.21
CA THR A 110 8.26 -3.65 -3.15
C THR A 110 8.00 -4.68 -2.06
N GLN A 111 7.70 -4.22 -0.85
CA GLN A 111 7.18 -5.10 0.20
C GLN A 111 5.66 -4.84 0.35
N PRO A 112 4.79 -5.63 -0.30
CA PRO A 112 3.36 -5.57 -0.07
C PRO A 112 3.02 -5.96 1.37
N THR A 113 1.83 -5.59 1.82
CA THR A 113 1.32 -5.90 3.16
C THR A 113 1.28 -7.41 3.46
N SER A 114 1.32 -8.27 2.43
CA SER A 114 1.39 -9.74 2.52
C SER A 114 2.77 -10.29 2.91
N GLY A 115 3.81 -9.45 2.97
CA GLY A 115 5.11 -9.77 3.56
C GLY A 115 6.16 -10.37 2.62
N GLN A 116 5.79 -10.81 1.42
CA GLN A 116 6.73 -11.32 0.41
C GLN A 116 7.16 -10.22 -0.57
N PRO A 117 8.47 -9.99 -0.80
CA PRO A 117 8.93 -9.03 -1.79
C PRO A 117 8.38 -9.34 -3.18
N GLU A 118 7.76 -8.33 -3.81
CA GLU A 118 7.25 -8.43 -5.18
C GLU A 118 8.19 -7.67 -6.12
N PRO A 119 8.71 -8.32 -7.19
CA PRO A 119 9.62 -7.65 -8.13
C PRO A 119 8.93 -6.54 -8.90
N LEU A 120 9.64 -5.45 -9.17
CA LEU A 120 9.11 -4.29 -9.87
C LEU A 120 9.68 -4.18 -11.28
N GLN A 121 8.84 -4.44 -12.28
CA GLN A 121 9.17 -4.30 -13.70
C GLN A 121 9.00 -2.86 -14.21
N GLY A 122 9.81 -2.48 -15.20
CA GLY A 122 9.64 -1.23 -15.96
C GLY A 122 10.09 0.03 -15.22
N LEU A 123 10.69 -0.10 -14.05
CA LEU A 123 11.34 1.02 -13.35
C LEU A 123 12.67 1.33 -14.02
N THR A 124 13.08 2.60 -14.03
CA THR A 124 14.34 2.99 -14.65
C THR A 124 15.41 3.21 -13.58
N VAL A 125 16.51 2.47 -13.67
CA VAL A 125 17.74 2.74 -12.95
C VAL A 125 18.56 3.74 -13.76
N LEU A 126 18.87 4.87 -13.15
CA LEU A 126 19.52 6.03 -13.76
C LEU A 126 20.88 6.28 -13.10
N ALA A 127 21.89 6.52 -13.91
CA ALA A 127 23.16 7.11 -13.47
C ALA A 127 23.16 8.59 -13.85
N ARG A 128 23.50 9.47 -12.90
CA ARG A 128 23.62 10.91 -13.14
C ARG A 128 25.02 11.42 -12.83
N ASN A 129 25.54 12.34 -13.64
CA ASN A 129 26.81 13.02 -13.39
C ASN A 129 26.65 14.16 -12.35
N ALA A 130 27.74 14.89 -12.09
CA ALA A 130 27.76 16.00 -11.13
C ALA A 130 26.81 17.16 -11.48
N ALA A 131 26.55 17.38 -12.78
CA ALA A 131 25.61 18.39 -13.26
C ALA A 131 24.14 17.92 -13.21
N GLY A 132 23.89 16.68 -12.75
CA GLY A 132 22.55 16.09 -12.71
C GLY A 132 22.06 15.50 -14.03
N ALA A 133 22.87 15.55 -15.11
CA ALA A 133 22.51 14.96 -16.39
C ALA A 133 22.55 13.43 -16.31
N VAL A 134 21.60 12.78 -16.97
CA VAL A 134 21.56 11.31 -17.09
C VAL A 134 22.65 10.86 -18.05
N VAL A 135 23.53 9.95 -17.59
CA VAL A 135 24.65 9.41 -18.36
C VAL A 135 24.50 7.92 -18.67
N ALA A 136 23.58 7.24 -17.99
CA ALA A 136 23.11 5.91 -18.32
C ALA A 136 21.71 5.69 -17.75
N ALA A 137 20.92 4.86 -18.42
CA ALA A 137 19.58 4.48 -18.00
C ALA A 137 19.32 3.03 -18.43
N VAL A 138 18.77 2.22 -17.54
CA VAL A 138 18.37 0.84 -17.83
C VAL A 138 17.03 0.54 -17.14
N PRO A 139 16.04 -0.04 -17.83
CA PRO A 139 14.80 -0.45 -17.20
C PRO A 139 14.99 -1.77 -16.43
N THR A 140 14.18 -1.99 -15.39
CA THR A 140 14.05 -3.29 -14.73
C THR A 140 13.22 -4.25 -15.57
N ASP A 141 13.66 -5.49 -15.65
CA ASP A 141 12.96 -6.57 -16.34
C ASP A 141 11.77 -7.12 -15.53
N ALA A 142 11.10 -8.16 -16.04
CA ALA A 142 9.97 -8.81 -15.39
C ALA A 142 10.31 -9.43 -14.02
N GLY A 143 11.58 -9.76 -13.78
CA GLY A 143 12.09 -10.24 -12.49
C GLY A 143 12.51 -9.11 -11.55
N GLY A 144 12.38 -7.84 -11.95
CA GLY A 144 12.83 -6.68 -11.19
C GLY A 144 14.34 -6.46 -11.28
N TYR A 145 15.04 -7.11 -12.22
CA TYR A 145 16.48 -7.01 -12.37
C TYR A 145 16.88 -5.94 -13.37
N ALA A 146 18.00 -5.27 -13.10
CA ALA A 146 18.62 -4.32 -14.01
C ALA A 146 20.14 -4.32 -13.85
N GLU A 147 20.86 -3.98 -14.92
CA GLU A 147 22.33 -3.91 -14.91
C GLU A 147 22.84 -2.61 -15.55
N LEU A 148 23.71 -1.90 -14.83
CA LEU A 148 24.38 -0.70 -15.34
C LEU A 148 25.89 -0.95 -15.49
N PRO A 149 26.52 -0.55 -16.61
CA PRO A 149 27.97 -0.61 -16.73
C PRO A 149 28.64 0.38 -15.75
N LEU A 150 29.79 0.01 -15.18
CA LEU A 150 30.54 0.85 -14.25
C LEU A 150 31.22 2.07 -14.91
N GLY A 151 31.36 2.08 -16.24
CA GLY A 151 32.07 3.11 -16.99
C GLY A 151 31.21 3.77 -18.07
N PRO A 152 30.13 4.49 -17.73
CA PRO A 152 29.44 5.33 -18.71
C PRO A 152 30.38 6.46 -19.17
N ALA A 153 30.17 6.98 -20.38
CA ALA A 153 31.06 7.95 -21.06
C ALA A 153 31.34 9.24 -20.26
N ALA A 154 30.52 9.56 -19.26
CA ALA A 154 30.74 10.64 -18.31
C ALA A 154 30.65 10.10 -16.87
N ALA A 155 31.59 10.52 -16.01
CA ALA A 155 31.75 10.02 -14.65
C ALA A 155 30.46 10.24 -13.82
N PRO A 156 29.76 9.17 -13.43
CA PRO A 156 28.55 9.27 -12.66
C PRO A 156 28.87 9.61 -11.20
N ARG A 157 27.95 10.31 -10.55
CA ARG A 157 28.03 10.73 -9.14
C ARG A 157 26.92 10.16 -8.29
N THR A 158 25.74 9.92 -8.88
CA THR A 158 24.61 9.33 -8.16
C THR A 158 23.90 8.29 -8.99
N ILE A 159 23.34 7.31 -8.31
CA ILE A 159 22.40 6.34 -8.86
C ILE A 159 21.02 6.67 -8.33
N GLU A 160 20.02 6.54 -9.18
CA GLU A 160 18.63 6.80 -8.89
C GLU A 160 17.77 5.68 -9.46
N ILE A 161 16.74 5.25 -8.74
CA ILE A 161 15.68 4.39 -9.28
C ILE A 161 14.39 5.19 -9.26
N ALA A 162 13.77 5.31 -10.42
CA ALA A 162 12.54 6.08 -10.61
C ALA A 162 11.55 5.32 -11.48
N GLY A 163 10.26 5.54 -11.22
CA GLY A 163 9.16 5.05 -12.03
C GLY A 163 7.84 5.62 -11.54
N GLN A 164 6.83 5.59 -12.38
CA GLN A 164 5.51 6.09 -12.06
C GLN A 164 4.93 5.32 -10.86
N GLY A 165 4.34 6.03 -9.89
CA GLY A 165 3.74 5.42 -8.70
C GLY A 165 4.74 5.01 -7.60
N TRP A 166 6.04 5.25 -7.78
CA TRP A 166 7.08 4.84 -6.82
C TRP A 166 7.87 6.02 -6.27
N ARG A 167 8.19 5.95 -4.97
CA ARG A 167 9.11 6.92 -4.37
C ARG A 167 10.49 6.68 -4.93
N ARG A 168 11.09 7.75 -5.44
CA ARG A 168 12.44 7.74 -5.96
C ARG A 168 13.42 7.32 -4.87
N TRP A 169 14.22 6.29 -5.16
CA TRP A 169 15.39 5.95 -4.34
C TRP A 169 16.65 6.53 -4.98
N ARG A 170 17.58 7.05 -4.17
CA ARG A 170 18.81 7.67 -4.65
C ARG A 170 19.95 7.46 -3.66
N GLN A 171 21.16 7.30 -4.18
CA GLN A 171 22.39 7.26 -3.38
C GLN A 171 23.62 7.75 -4.19
N PRO A 172 24.77 7.97 -3.55
CA PRO A 172 26.04 8.18 -4.24
C PRO A 172 26.44 6.98 -5.12
N TRP A 173 27.24 7.25 -6.15
CA TRP A 173 27.84 6.20 -6.97
C TRP A 173 28.79 5.34 -6.13
N PRO A 174 28.72 3.99 -6.20
CA PRO A 174 29.59 3.11 -5.43
C PRO A 174 31.02 3.15 -5.96
N ALA A 175 31.99 2.84 -5.08
CA ALA A 175 33.41 2.82 -5.45
C ALA A 175 33.78 1.67 -6.42
N GLY A 176 32.93 0.66 -6.57
CA GLY A 176 33.19 -0.50 -7.40
C GLY A 176 31.94 -1.35 -7.69
N PRO A 177 32.14 -2.54 -8.28
CA PRO A 177 31.06 -3.45 -8.64
C PRO A 177 30.21 -3.81 -7.42
N THR A 178 28.90 -3.66 -7.53
CA THR A 178 27.99 -3.79 -6.40
C THR A 178 26.65 -4.35 -6.85
N LEU A 179 26.11 -5.29 -6.09
CA LEU A 179 24.73 -5.76 -6.15
C LEU A 179 23.89 -4.96 -5.16
N PHE A 180 22.84 -4.30 -5.64
CA PHE A 180 21.83 -3.63 -4.82
C PHE A 180 20.55 -4.43 -4.75
N ARG A 181 20.03 -4.64 -3.55
CA ARG A 181 18.66 -5.10 -3.32
C ARG A 181 17.85 -3.93 -2.80
N VAL A 182 16.98 -3.38 -3.64
CA VAL A 182 16.22 -2.16 -3.33
C VAL A 182 14.75 -2.52 -3.12
N GLN A 183 14.21 -2.15 -1.97
CA GLN A 183 12.79 -2.18 -1.65
C GLN A 183 12.23 -0.77 -1.79
N LEU A 184 11.44 -0.51 -2.83
CA LEU A 184 10.76 0.76 -3.03
C LEU A 184 9.46 0.82 -2.25
N VAL A 185 9.06 2.06 -1.97
CA VAL A 185 7.79 2.38 -1.36
C VAL A 185 6.93 3.06 -2.40
N PRO A 186 5.65 2.69 -2.55
CA PRO A 186 4.73 3.41 -3.41
C PRO A 186 4.67 4.92 -3.06
N GLN A 187 4.68 5.80 -4.07
CA GLN A 187 4.51 7.24 -3.88
C GLN A 187 3.04 7.62 -4.08
N PRO A 188 2.34 8.11 -3.04
CA PRO A 188 1.07 8.78 -3.26
C PRO A 188 1.31 10.12 -3.96
N TYR A 189 0.58 10.37 -5.04
CA TYR A 189 0.62 11.63 -5.79
C TYR A 189 0.07 12.81 -4.96
N GLN A 190 -0.82 12.57 -4.01
CA GLN A 190 -1.34 13.62 -3.14
C GLN A 190 -1.76 13.13 -1.74
N ALA A 191 -1.14 13.67 -0.70
CA ALA A 191 -1.54 13.43 0.68
C ALA A 191 -2.98 13.89 0.98
N TYR A 192 -3.67 13.21 1.91
CA TYR A 192 -4.76 13.85 2.63
C TYR A 192 -4.20 14.90 3.59
N ALA A 193 -4.88 16.06 3.66
CA ALA A 193 -4.50 17.09 4.63
C ALA A 193 -4.70 16.56 6.06
N PRO A 194 -3.81 16.88 7.01
CA PRO A 194 -4.04 16.57 8.42
C PRO A 194 -5.40 17.10 8.90
N GLY A 195 -6.13 16.29 9.65
CA GLY A 195 -7.48 16.60 10.11
C GLY A 195 -8.60 16.24 9.13
N THR A 196 -8.28 15.76 7.92
CA THR A 196 -9.28 15.29 6.95
C THR A 196 -10.15 14.21 7.58
N ARG A 197 -11.48 14.35 7.43
CA ARG A 197 -12.45 13.34 7.84
C ARG A 197 -13.11 12.71 6.63
N LYS A 198 -13.21 11.37 6.63
CA LYS A 198 -14.02 10.61 5.68
C LYS A 198 -15.13 9.90 6.43
N THR A 199 -16.35 10.01 5.95
CA THR A 199 -17.52 9.40 6.59
C THR A 199 -18.26 8.55 5.59
N PHE A 200 -18.58 7.33 6.01
CA PHE A 200 -19.31 6.34 5.23
C PHE A 200 -20.55 5.89 6.01
N ALA A 201 -21.67 5.72 5.33
CA ALA A 201 -22.78 4.98 5.91
C ALA A 201 -22.43 3.49 5.85
N LEU A 202 -22.55 2.80 6.99
CA LEU A 202 -22.30 1.37 7.06
C LEU A 202 -23.57 0.63 6.67
N LEU A 203 -23.54 -0.08 5.55
CA LEU A 203 -24.67 -0.86 5.05
C LEU A 203 -24.60 -2.31 5.55
N ALA A 204 -23.41 -2.91 5.53
CA ALA A 204 -23.17 -4.25 6.07
C ALA A 204 -21.70 -4.41 6.50
N MET A 205 -21.47 -5.31 7.46
CA MET A 205 -20.12 -5.64 7.95
C MET A 205 -20.06 -7.10 8.38
N SER A 206 -18.98 -7.76 7.97
CA SER A 206 -18.55 -9.07 8.45
C SER A 206 -17.03 -9.07 8.66
N PRO A 207 -16.43 -10.13 9.24
CA PRO A 207 -14.99 -10.22 9.40
C PRO A 207 -14.18 -10.09 8.09
N LEU A 208 -14.80 -10.37 6.95
CA LEU A 208 -14.15 -10.39 5.64
C LEU A 208 -14.66 -9.30 4.69
N ARG A 209 -15.71 -8.55 5.04
CA ARG A 209 -16.36 -7.65 4.10
C ARG A 209 -16.94 -6.41 4.78
N LEU A 210 -16.74 -5.26 4.16
CA LEU A 210 -17.38 -3.99 4.49
C LEU A 210 -18.19 -3.53 3.28
N VAL A 211 -19.47 -3.22 3.49
CA VAL A 211 -20.32 -2.57 2.49
C VAL A 211 -20.66 -1.19 3.00
N LEU A 212 -20.16 -0.19 2.29
CA LEU A 212 -20.15 1.22 2.67
C LEU A 212 -20.89 2.04 1.61
N ARG A 213 -21.50 3.14 2.01
CA ARG A 213 -22.06 4.14 1.08
C ARG A 213 -21.37 5.48 1.27
N GLN A 214 -20.93 6.08 0.16
CA GLN A 214 -20.31 7.41 0.11
C GLN A 214 -21.00 8.23 -0.97
N GLY A 215 -21.86 9.18 -0.57
CA GLY A 215 -22.71 9.89 -1.54
C GLY A 215 -23.62 8.91 -2.29
N PRO A 216 -23.67 8.95 -3.65
CA PRO A 216 -24.45 7.99 -4.45
C PRO A 216 -23.78 6.62 -4.57
N ASP A 217 -22.48 6.52 -4.28
CA ASP A 217 -21.69 5.32 -4.56
C ASP A 217 -21.81 4.29 -3.44
N THR A 218 -21.93 3.02 -3.82
CA THR A 218 -21.76 1.87 -2.92
C THR A 218 -20.39 1.26 -3.12
N LEU A 219 -19.65 1.15 -2.02
CA LEU A 219 -18.30 0.63 -1.93
C LEU A 219 -18.33 -0.71 -1.22
N THR A 220 -17.85 -1.77 -1.89
CA THR A 220 -17.59 -3.06 -1.23
C THR A 220 -16.09 -3.20 -1.02
N LEU A 221 -15.65 -3.27 0.24
CA LEU A 221 -14.27 -3.62 0.57
C LEU A 221 -14.22 -5.07 1.07
N VAL A 222 -13.31 -5.87 0.51
CA VAL A 222 -13.10 -7.27 0.89
C VAL A 222 -11.73 -7.39 1.56
N ARG A 223 -11.68 -8.06 2.72
CA ARG A 223 -10.44 -8.32 3.45
C ARG A 223 -9.60 -9.30 2.64
N ARG A 224 -8.35 -8.95 2.35
CA ARG A 224 -7.38 -9.87 1.75
C ARG A 224 -7.09 -11.02 2.75
N PRO A 225 -6.97 -12.27 2.26
CA PRO A 225 -6.56 -13.39 3.08
C PRO A 225 -5.17 -13.16 3.70
#